data_AF-A0A6N8H374-F1
#
_entry.id   AF-A0A6N8H374-F1
#
_cell.length_a   1.000
_cell.length_b   1.000
_cell.length_c   1.000
_cell.angle_alpha   90.00
_cell.angle_beta   90.00
_cell.angle_gamma   90.00
#
_symmetry.space_group_name_H-M   'P 1'
#
loop_
_entity.id
_entity.type
_entity.pdbx_description
1 polymer ?
#
loop_
_entity_poly.entity_id
_entity_poly.type
_entity_poly.pdbx_seq_one_letter_code
_entity_poly.pdbx_strand_id
1 'polypeptide(L)'
;MRRKFVEAIPSTVEADEPPTLAQQGRNYCDQLSAKENKIMKLEPGERQKARLEEETPILRAFWCWLDELSAQPLAGQLKKAVEYAQGQHPYLENYLKDPRCQISNNWAENAVRPFAVGRKNWLFSDTVRGAKASAIVYSLVETAKANGLLPRDYLRMPLEELPDLDFRAHPERLDWVMPWGKYVEEGFKEIAAKTE
;
A
#
# COMPACT_ATOMS: atom_id res chain seq x y z
N MET A 1 6.50 3.41 10.07
CA MET A 1 7.42 2.92 11.12
C MET A 1 8.81 3.54 10.99
N ARG A 2 9.61 3.21 9.95
CA ARG A 2 10.96 3.74 9.70
C ARG A 2 11.16 5.24 9.96
N ARG A 3 10.26 6.08 9.43
CA ARG A 3 10.30 7.54 9.60
C ARG A 3 10.35 7.98 11.07
N LYS A 4 9.64 7.28 11.97
CA LYS A 4 9.63 7.61 13.41
C LYS A 4 10.97 7.33 14.08
N PHE A 5 11.63 6.24 13.70
CA PHE A 5 12.99 5.98 14.15
C PHE A 5 13.97 7.03 13.59
N VAL A 6 13.85 7.42 12.32
CA VAL A 6 14.66 8.50 11.74
C VAL A 6 14.47 9.84 12.47
N GLU A 7 13.23 10.22 12.77
CA GLU A 7 12.90 11.43 13.56
C GLU A 7 13.46 11.39 14.99
N ALA A 8 13.80 10.21 15.51
CA ALA A 8 14.39 10.01 16.83
C ALA A 8 15.92 9.96 16.84
N ILE A 9 16.57 9.98 15.67
CA ILE A 9 18.04 10.00 15.57
C ILE A 9 18.53 11.43 15.91
N PRO A 10 19.48 11.60 16.84
CA PRO A 10 20.09 12.89 17.12
C PRO A 10 20.74 13.51 15.87
N SER A 11 20.72 14.83 15.76
CA SER A 11 21.33 15.56 14.63
C SER A 11 22.87 15.47 14.61
N THR A 12 23.49 15.19 15.75
CA THR A 12 24.94 14.95 15.90
C THR A 12 25.15 13.49 16.29
N VAL A 13 25.65 12.68 15.36
CA VAL A 13 26.10 11.32 15.63
C VAL A 13 27.57 11.26 15.22
N GLU A 14 28.46 10.90 16.15
CA GLU A 14 29.86 10.66 15.82
C GLU A 14 30.00 9.34 15.07
N ALA A 15 30.83 9.30 14.03
CA ALA A 15 30.92 8.17 13.10
C ALA A 15 31.51 6.88 13.72
N ASP A 16 32.24 7.01 14.83
CA ASP A 16 32.93 5.90 15.52
C ASP A 16 32.14 5.33 16.72
N GLU A 17 30.97 5.88 17.05
CA GLU A 17 30.14 5.38 18.14
C GLU A 17 29.23 4.20 17.71
N PRO A 18 28.91 3.28 18.63
CA PRO A 18 27.95 2.23 18.36
C PRO A 18 26.57 2.82 17.99
N PRO A 19 25.80 2.13 17.12
CA PRO A 19 24.53 2.67 16.65
C PRO A 19 23.57 2.90 17.82
N THR A 20 23.04 4.12 17.89
CA THR A 20 22.00 4.50 18.85
C THR A 20 20.77 3.61 18.72
N LEU A 21 19.96 3.52 19.77
CA LEU A 21 18.71 2.73 19.75
C LEU A 21 17.77 3.13 18.59
N ALA A 22 17.71 4.42 18.27
CA ALA A 22 16.97 4.93 17.12
C ALA A 22 17.56 4.44 15.78
N GLN A 23 18.88 4.42 15.65
CA GLN A 23 19.56 3.86 14.47
C GLN A 23 19.36 2.35 14.36
N GLN A 24 19.39 1.60 15.46
CA GLN A 24 19.09 0.17 15.45
C GLN A 24 17.67 -0.11 14.92
N GLY A 25 16.66 0.62 15.40
CA GLY A 25 15.29 0.50 14.89
C GLY A 25 15.15 0.86 13.41
N ARG A 26 15.86 1.91 12.96
CA ARG A 26 15.97 2.24 11.53
C ARG A 26 16.65 1.10 10.74
N ASN A 27 17.72 0.51 11.26
CA ASN A 27 18.48 -0.53 10.59
C ASN A 27 17.65 -1.79 10.35
N TYR A 28 16.79 -2.20 11.30
CA TYR A 28 15.81 -3.26 11.06
C TYR A 28 14.89 -2.95 9.87
N CYS A 29 14.36 -1.72 9.82
CA CYS A 29 13.52 -1.28 8.69
C CYS A 29 14.31 -1.27 7.36
N ASP A 30 15.56 -0.83 7.39
CA ASP A 30 16.44 -0.79 6.20
C ASP A 30 16.77 -2.21 5.71
N GLN A 31 17.01 -3.15 6.62
CA GLN A 31 17.22 -4.57 6.27
C GLN A 31 15.99 -5.18 5.60
N LEU A 32 14.80 -5.02 6.18
CA LEU A 32 13.54 -5.47 5.58
C LEU A 32 13.32 -4.85 4.20
N SER A 33 13.55 -3.53 4.07
CA SER A 33 13.36 -2.84 2.79
C SER A 33 14.34 -3.36 1.72
N ALA A 34 15.58 -3.66 2.10
CA ALA A 34 16.59 -4.19 1.18
C ALA A 34 16.26 -5.61 0.71
N LYS A 35 15.64 -6.44 1.57
CA LYS A 35 15.15 -7.78 1.22
C LYS A 35 13.92 -7.70 0.32
N GLU A 36 12.92 -6.93 0.72
CA GLU A 36 11.68 -6.75 -0.05
C GLU A 36 11.96 -6.24 -1.47
N ASN A 37 12.92 -5.31 -1.66
CA ASN A 37 13.30 -4.82 -2.99
C ASN A 37 13.82 -5.92 -3.94
N LYS A 38 14.38 -7.00 -3.41
CA LYS A 38 14.80 -8.17 -4.18
C LYS A 38 13.63 -9.11 -4.41
N ILE A 39 12.86 -9.37 -3.36
CA ILE A 39 11.73 -10.31 -3.33
C ILE A 39 10.56 -9.83 -4.21
N MET A 40 10.31 -8.53 -4.31
CA MET A 40 9.25 -7.94 -5.14
C MET A 40 9.41 -8.19 -6.64
N LYS A 41 10.60 -8.61 -7.10
CA LYS A 41 10.86 -8.99 -8.49
C LYS A 41 10.44 -10.42 -8.82
N LEU A 42 10.13 -11.22 -7.80
CA LEU A 42 9.70 -12.62 -7.95
C LEU A 42 8.19 -12.70 -8.21
N GLU A 43 7.79 -13.84 -8.77
CA GLU A 43 6.38 -14.20 -8.94
C GLU A 43 5.67 -14.36 -7.59
N PRO A 44 4.35 -14.14 -7.49
CA PRO A 44 3.65 -14.09 -6.20
C PRO A 44 3.88 -15.29 -5.28
N GLY A 45 3.92 -16.51 -5.83
CA GLY A 45 4.16 -17.72 -5.02
C GLY A 45 5.58 -17.79 -4.45
N GLU A 46 6.59 -17.48 -5.26
CA GLU A 46 7.99 -17.44 -4.85
C GLU A 46 8.25 -16.30 -3.87
N ARG A 47 7.59 -15.16 -4.10
CA ARG A 47 7.61 -13.99 -3.22
C ARG A 47 7.16 -14.36 -1.82
N GLN A 48 6.00 -15.02 -1.68
CA GLN A 48 5.49 -15.41 -0.37
C GLN A 48 6.47 -16.33 0.36
N LYS A 49 7.02 -17.33 -0.33
CA LYS A 49 8.00 -18.24 0.24
C LYS A 49 9.26 -17.51 0.71
N ALA A 50 9.83 -16.64 -0.13
CA ALA A 50 11.02 -15.88 0.22
C ALA A 50 10.79 -14.94 1.41
N ARG A 51 9.62 -14.30 1.51
CA ARG A 51 9.26 -13.47 2.68
C ARG A 51 9.26 -14.29 3.98
N LEU A 52 8.64 -15.47 3.96
CA LEU A 52 8.58 -16.35 5.14
C LEU A 52 9.97 -16.87 5.55
N GLU A 53 10.85 -17.14 4.60
CA GLU A 53 12.21 -17.63 4.87
C GLU A 53 13.16 -16.51 5.32
N GLU A 54 13.11 -15.35 4.67
CA GLU A 54 14.12 -14.29 4.85
C GLU A 54 13.67 -13.15 5.77
N GLU A 55 12.39 -12.76 5.75
CA GLU A 55 11.90 -11.58 6.46
C GLU A 55 11.30 -11.90 7.82
N THR A 56 10.66 -13.07 7.98
CA THR A 56 10.13 -13.52 9.28
C THR A 56 11.19 -13.55 10.40
N PRO A 57 12.43 -14.03 10.17
CA PRO A 57 13.47 -13.97 11.19
C PRO A 57 13.84 -12.53 11.58
N ILE A 58 13.86 -11.60 10.62
CA ILE A 58 14.18 -10.18 10.85
C ILE A 58 13.07 -9.52 11.65
N LEU A 59 11.80 -9.77 11.28
CA LEU A 59 10.63 -9.29 12.01
C LEU A 59 10.63 -9.81 13.44
N ARG A 60 10.87 -11.10 13.65
CA ARG A 60 10.96 -11.69 14.98
C ARG A 60 12.06 -11.03 15.81
N ALA A 61 13.25 -10.85 15.25
CA ALA A 61 14.35 -10.17 15.93
C ALA A 61 13.98 -8.72 16.28
N PHE A 62 13.34 -8.01 15.35
CA PHE A 62 12.84 -6.64 15.57
C PHE A 62 11.82 -6.57 16.71
N TRP A 63 10.84 -7.48 16.75
CA TRP A 63 9.81 -7.48 17.80
C TRP A 63 10.38 -7.85 19.17
N CYS A 64 11.24 -8.86 19.26
CA CYS A 64 11.93 -9.19 20.50
C CYS A 64 12.75 -8.00 21.02
N TRP A 65 13.53 -7.36 20.13
CA TRP A 65 14.28 -6.15 20.47
C TRP A 65 13.37 -4.99 20.90
N LEU A 66 12.22 -4.81 20.24
CA LEU A 66 11.28 -3.74 20.56
C LEU A 66 10.62 -3.97 21.92
N ASP A 67 10.28 -5.21 22.25
CA ASP A 67 9.68 -5.58 23.54
C ASP A 67 10.67 -5.35 24.69
N GLU A 68 11.92 -5.79 24.53
CA GLU A 68 13.01 -5.52 25.48
C GLU A 68 13.26 -4.01 25.66
N LEU A 69 13.26 -3.26 24.56
CA LEU A 69 13.45 -1.81 24.58
C LEU A 69 12.28 -1.10 25.28
N SER A 70 11.05 -1.58 25.10
CA SER A 70 9.85 -1.00 25.70
C SER A 70 9.77 -1.15 27.21
N ALA A 71 10.47 -2.14 27.78
CA ALA A 71 10.58 -2.34 29.22
C ALA A 71 11.49 -1.30 29.91
N GLN A 72 12.28 -0.55 29.14
CA GLN A 72 13.19 0.47 29.65
C GLN A 72 12.48 1.83 29.81
N PRO A 73 12.98 2.74 30.68
CA PRO A 73 12.41 4.08 30.81
C PRO A 73 12.78 4.95 29.59
N LEU A 74 11.96 4.87 28.54
CA LEU A 74 12.13 5.65 27.32
C LEU A 74 11.57 7.08 27.46
N ALA A 75 12.18 8.03 26.76
CA ALA A 75 11.73 9.42 26.70
C ALA A 75 11.81 10.00 25.28
N GLY A 76 11.18 11.16 25.10
CA GLY A 76 11.30 11.96 23.87
C GLY A 76 10.78 11.27 22.61
N GLN A 77 11.47 11.50 21.48
CA GLN A 77 11.08 10.95 20.18
C GLN A 77 11.25 9.44 20.10
N LEU A 78 12.21 8.86 20.83
CA LEU A 78 12.44 7.42 20.85
C LEU A 78 11.22 6.69 21.44
N LYS A 79 10.68 7.18 22.56
CA LYS A 79 9.45 6.64 23.16
C LYS A 79 8.30 6.64 22.15
N LYS A 80 8.08 7.77 21.47
CA LYS A 80 7.04 7.88 20.43
C LYS A 80 7.24 6.90 19.28
N ALA A 81 8.48 6.65 18.88
CA ALA A 81 8.79 5.69 17.83
C ALA A 81 8.47 4.25 18.24
N VAL A 82 8.82 3.88 19.47
CA VAL A 82 8.54 2.54 20.04
C VAL A 82 7.04 2.32 20.21
N GLU A 83 6.32 3.25 20.85
CA GLU A 83 4.86 3.17 21.03
C GLU A 83 4.14 3.06 19.70
N TYR A 84 4.57 3.86 18.70
CA TYR A 84 4.02 3.77 17.35
C TYR A 84 4.28 2.38 16.74
N ALA A 85 5.49 1.84 16.87
CA ALA A 85 5.83 0.54 16.31
C ALA A 85 5.05 -0.61 16.97
N GLN A 86 4.88 -0.59 18.29
CA GLN A 86 4.05 -1.57 19.01
C GLN A 86 2.60 -1.54 18.53
N GLY A 87 2.03 -0.35 18.34
CA GLY A 87 0.68 -0.21 17.79
C GLY A 87 0.53 -0.71 16.34
N GLN A 88 1.64 -0.86 15.60
CA GLN A 88 1.64 -1.43 14.25
C GLN A 88 1.81 -2.95 14.21
N HIS A 89 2.22 -3.59 15.30
CA HIS A 89 2.44 -5.04 15.35
C HIS A 89 1.29 -5.89 14.78
N PRO A 90 0.00 -5.67 15.12
CA PRO A 90 -1.09 -6.49 14.56
C PRO A 90 -1.30 -6.30 13.05
N TYR A 91 -0.71 -5.27 12.44
CA TYR A 91 -0.92 -4.92 11.04
C TYR A 91 0.31 -5.18 10.16
N LEU A 92 1.52 -4.96 10.70
CA LEU A 92 2.75 -4.93 9.91
C LEU A 92 3.00 -6.26 9.20
N GLU A 93 2.66 -7.40 9.81
CA GLU A 93 2.93 -8.72 9.25
C GLU A 93 1.86 -9.22 8.27
N ASN A 94 0.79 -8.45 8.02
CA ASN A 94 -0.29 -8.90 7.13
C ASN A 94 0.20 -9.12 5.68
N TYR A 95 1.24 -8.42 5.24
CA TYR A 95 1.83 -8.64 3.91
C TYR A 95 2.52 -10.01 3.75
N LEU A 96 2.82 -10.72 4.84
CA LEU A 96 3.33 -12.09 4.80
C LEU A 96 2.21 -13.09 4.41
N LYS A 97 0.95 -12.73 4.70
CA LYS A 97 -0.22 -13.58 4.44
C LYS A 97 -0.65 -13.55 2.97
N ASP A 98 -0.41 -12.43 2.28
CA ASP A 98 -0.78 -12.24 0.88
C ASP A 98 0.39 -11.65 0.08
N PRO A 99 0.94 -12.37 -0.92
CA PRO A 99 2.06 -11.90 -1.73
C PRO A 99 1.76 -10.64 -2.57
N ARG A 100 0.49 -10.29 -2.76
CA ARG A 100 0.06 -9.09 -3.49
C ARG A 100 0.20 -7.83 -2.64
N CYS A 101 0.17 -7.97 -1.31
CA CYS A 101 0.37 -6.86 -0.40
C CYS A 101 1.84 -6.40 -0.39
N GLN A 102 2.03 -5.09 -0.27
CA GLN A 102 3.34 -4.47 -0.08
C GLN A 102 3.61 -4.26 1.41
N ILE A 103 4.88 -4.34 1.82
CA ILE A 103 5.31 -4.02 3.20
C ILE A 103 5.03 -2.57 3.61
N SER A 104 4.93 -1.65 2.64
CA SER A 104 4.71 -0.22 2.88
C SER A 104 3.43 0.28 2.21
N ASN A 105 2.82 1.30 2.80
CA ASN A 105 1.65 1.98 2.25
C ASN A 105 2.00 3.01 1.16
N ASN A 106 3.28 3.14 0.77
CA ASN A 106 3.74 4.16 -0.16
C ASN A 106 2.99 4.14 -1.49
N TRP A 107 2.67 2.95 -2.01
CA TRP A 107 1.92 2.81 -3.25
C TRP A 107 0.50 3.37 -3.12
N ALA A 108 -0.21 3.03 -2.05
CA ALA A 108 -1.55 3.57 -1.78
C ALA A 108 -1.53 5.09 -1.53
N GLU A 109 -0.53 5.59 -0.79
CA GLU A 109 -0.33 7.03 -0.58
C GLU A 109 -0.04 7.76 -1.90
N ASN A 110 0.77 7.18 -2.78
CA ASN A 110 1.07 7.73 -4.09
C ASN A 110 -0.18 7.74 -4.99
N ALA A 111 -0.99 6.69 -4.96
CA ALA A 111 -2.23 6.59 -5.75
C ALA A 111 -3.28 7.62 -5.32
N VAL A 112 -3.42 7.91 -4.01
CA VAL A 112 -4.38 8.92 -3.52
C VAL A 112 -3.84 10.35 -3.58
N ARG A 113 -2.52 10.54 -3.71
CA ARG A 113 -1.89 11.87 -3.69
C ARG A 113 -2.44 12.84 -4.73
N PRO A 114 -2.67 12.47 -6.01
CA PRO A 114 -3.25 13.38 -7.00
C PRO A 114 -4.59 13.95 -6.57
N PHE A 115 -5.45 13.13 -5.96
CA PHE A 115 -6.72 13.58 -5.40
C PHE A 115 -6.50 14.53 -4.20
N ALA A 116 -5.65 14.13 -3.25
CA ALA A 116 -5.39 14.91 -2.04
C ALA A 116 -4.79 16.29 -2.32
N VAL A 117 -3.94 16.40 -3.35
CA VAL A 117 -3.32 17.66 -3.81
C VAL A 117 -4.26 18.43 -4.71
N GLY A 118 -5.00 17.77 -5.60
CA GLY A 118 -5.87 18.38 -6.60
C GLY A 118 -7.11 19.05 -5.98
N ARG A 119 -7.70 18.45 -4.95
CA ARG A 119 -8.94 18.96 -4.32
C ARG A 119 -8.87 20.40 -3.81
N LYS A 120 -7.68 20.92 -3.50
CA LYS A 120 -7.49 22.33 -3.08
C LYS A 120 -7.67 23.33 -4.24
N ASN A 121 -7.56 22.84 -5.48
CA ASN A 121 -7.64 23.62 -6.72
C ASN A 121 -8.95 23.36 -7.49
N TRP A 122 -9.82 22.47 -7.02
CA TRP A 122 -11.08 22.15 -7.67
C TRP A 122 -12.20 22.98 -7.06
N LEU A 123 -12.93 23.69 -7.92
CA LEU A 123 -14.14 24.39 -7.52
C LEU A 123 -15.15 23.38 -6.94
N PHE A 124 -15.78 23.71 -5.82
CA PHE A 124 -16.87 22.92 -5.21
C PHE A 124 -16.49 21.55 -4.61
N SER A 125 -15.23 21.38 -4.17
CA SER A 125 -14.73 20.16 -3.48
C SER A 125 -14.84 20.22 -1.94
N ASP A 126 -15.88 20.87 -1.41
CA ASP A 126 -16.06 21.14 0.02
C ASP A 126 -17.23 20.37 0.67
N THR A 127 -18.04 19.66 -0.11
CA THR A 127 -19.19 18.91 0.42
C THR A 127 -18.87 17.44 0.70
N VAL A 128 -19.50 16.87 1.73
CA VAL A 128 -19.40 15.42 2.04
C VAL A 128 -19.88 14.56 0.86
N ARG A 129 -20.92 15.01 0.15
CA ARG A 129 -21.41 14.32 -1.05
C ARG A 129 -20.38 14.33 -2.18
N GLY A 130 -19.74 15.48 -2.44
CA GLY A 130 -18.67 15.60 -3.42
C GLY A 130 -17.44 14.75 -3.07
N ALA A 131 -17.06 14.71 -1.79
CA ALA A 131 -15.98 13.85 -1.30
C ALA A 131 -16.29 12.36 -1.53
N LYS A 132 -17.52 11.92 -1.23
CA LYS A 132 -17.96 10.53 -1.46
C LYS A 132 -17.98 10.18 -2.95
N ALA A 133 -18.54 11.04 -3.80
CA ALA A 133 -18.56 10.84 -5.25
C ALA A 133 -17.13 10.75 -5.82
N SER A 134 -16.25 11.64 -5.38
CA SER A 134 -14.85 11.61 -5.81
C SER A 134 -14.13 10.34 -5.36
N ALA A 135 -14.33 9.90 -4.11
CA ALA A 135 -13.73 8.66 -3.62
C ALA A 135 -14.15 7.45 -4.46
N ILE A 136 -15.41 7.38 -4.88
CA ILE A 136 -15.91 6.30 -5.76
C ILE A 136 -15.20 6.35 -7.12
N VAL A 137 -15.21 7.50 -7.78
CA VAL A 137 -14.62 7.65 -9.13
C VAL A 137 -13.12 7.38 -9.11
N TYR A 138 -12.37 7.94 -8.15
CA TYR A 138 -10.93 7.69 -8.04
C TYR A 138 -10.63 6.23 -7.69
N SER A 139 -11.45 5.58 -6.86
CA SER A 139 -11.28 4.15 -6.58
C SER A 139 -11.44 3.32 -7.85
N LEU A 140 -12.44 3.61 -8.69
CA LEU A 140 -12.64 2.92 -9.97
C LEU A 140 -11.46 3.17 -10.92
N VAL A 141 -11.00 4.42 -11.04
CA VAL A 141 -9.88 4.79 -11.91
C VAL A 141 -8.58 4.13 -11.47
N GLU A 142 -8.23 4.19 -10.18
CA GLU A 142 -6.99 3.59 -9.67
C GLU A 142 -7.05 2.06 -9.72
N THR A 143 -8.23 1.45 -9.52
CA THR A 143 -8.41 0.01 -9.70
C THR A 143 -8.27 -0.39 -11.17
N ALA A 144 -8.81 0.38 -12.12
CA ALA A 144 -8.63 0.14 -13.55
C ALA A 144 -7.15 0.18 -13.95
N LYS A 145 -6.41 1.20 -13.49
CA LYS A 145 -4.95 1.29 -13.71
C LYS A 145 -4.22 0.09 -13.10
N ALA A 146 -4.60 -0.32 -11.89
CA ALA A 146 -3.99 -1.47 -11.22
C ALA A 146 -4.20 -2.79 -11.98
N ASN A 147 -5.28 -2.90 -12.77
CA ASN A 147 -5.56 -4.03 -13.67
C ASN A 147 -5.02 -3.81 -15.10
N GLY A 148 -4.20 -2.78 -15.32
CA GLY A 148 -3.59 -2.49 -16.63
C GLY A 148 -4.55 -1.89 -17.67
N LEU A 149 -5.73 -1.44 -17.26
CA LEU A 149 -6.72 -0.85 -18.15
C LEU A 149 -6.47 0.64 -18.37
N LEU A 150 -6.74 1.13 -19.58
CA LEU A 150 -6.79 2.57 -19.86
C LEU A 150 -8.05 3.16 -19.19
N PRO A 151 -7.94 4.07 -18.21
CA PRO A 151 -9.10 4.50 -17.42
C PRO A 151 -10.23 5.11 -18.22
N ARG A 152 -9.91 5.85 -19.28
CA ARG A 152 -10.91 6.44 -20.18
C ARG A 152 -11.76 5.36 -20.84
N ASP A 153 -11.09 4.36 -21.42
CA ASP A 153 -11.74 3.33 -22.19
C ASP A 153 -12.51 2.39 -21.26
N TYR A 154 -11.93 2.07 -20.10
CA TYR A 154 -12.63 1.39 -19.02
C TYR A 154 -13.89 2.15 -18.64
N LEU A 155 -13.84 3.42 -18.24
CA LEU A 155 -15.03 4.15 -17.79
C LEU A 155 -16.13 4.28 -18.85
N ARG A 156 -15.75 4.34 -20.14
CA ARG A 156 -16.71 4.38 -21.24
C ARG A 156 -17.56 3.11 -21.28
N MET A 157 -16.94 1.93 -21.13
CA MET A 157 -17.64 0.66 -21.29
C MET A 157 -18.82 0.48 -20.30
N PRO A 158 -18.66 0.57 -18.96
CA PRO A 158 -19.79 0.47 -18.05
C PRO A 158 -20.84 1.56 -18.28
N LEU A 159 -20.44 2.76 -18.70
CA LEU A 159 -21.43 3.81 -19.00
C LEU A 159 -22.30 3.49 -20.22
N GLU A 160 -21.75 2.76 -21.19
CA GLU A 160 -22.47 2.28 -22.38
C GLU A 160 -23.28 1.00 -22.08
N GLU A 161 -22.76 0.09 -21.25
CA GLU A 161 -23.34 -1.24 -21.00
C GLU A 161 -24.35 -1.26 -19.84
N LEU A 162 -24.18 -0.43 -18.80
CA LEU A 162 -25.05 -0.42 -17.61
C LEU A 162 -26.54 -0.15 -17.90
N PRO A 163 -26.94 0.67 -18.89
CA PRO A 163 -28.35 0.84 -19.23
C PRO A 163 -29.04 -0.45 -19.66
N ASP A 164 -28.32 -1.32 -20.39
CA ASP A 164 -28.84 -2.59 -20.91
C ASP A 164 -28.60 -3.75 -19.93
N LEU A 165 -27.66 -3.59 -19.00
CA LEU A 165 -27.41 -4.52 -17.93
C LEU A 165 -28.56 -4.44 -16.90
N ASP A 166 -29.40 -5.46 -16.82
CA ASP A 166 -30.43 -5.56 -15.77
C ASP A 166 -29.82 -5.90 -14.40
N PHE A 167 -28.98 -5.01 -13.89
CA PHE A 167 -28.30 -5.16 -12.61
C PHE A 167 -29.24 -4.94 -11.41
N ARG A 168 -30.45 -4.41 -11.64
CA ARG A 168 -31.44 -4.20 -10.58
C ARG A 168 -32.13 -5.51 -10.21
N ALA A 169 -32.48 -6.33 -11.20
CA ALA A 169 -32.95 -7.69 -10.94
C ALA A 169 -31.80 -8.66 -10.63
N HIS A 170 -30.61 -8.41 -11.21
CA HIS A 170 -29.44 -9.28 -11.10
C HIS A 170 -28.18 -8.51 -10.66
N PRO A 171 -28.05 -8.14 -9.37
CA PRO A 171 -26.93 -7.36 -8.86
C PRO A 171 -25.55 -7.97 -9.09
N GLU A 172 -25.47 -9.30 -9.20
CA GLU A 172 -24.25 -10.04 -9.52
C GLU A 172 -23.64 -9.65 -10.87
N ARG A 173 -24.45 -9.15 -11.81
CA ARG A 173 -23.98 -8.73 -13.13
C ARG A 173 -23.09 -7.51 -13.07
N LEU A 174 -23.18 -6.69 -12.01
CA LEU A 174 -22.26 -5.57 -11.83
C LEU A 174 -20.80 -6.03 -11.79
N ASP A 175 -20.54 -7.21 -11.22
CA ASP A 175 -19.19 -7.75 -11.10
C ASP A 175 -18.53 -7.99 -12.48
N TRP A 176 -19.34 -8.21 -13.52
CA TRP A 176 -18.85 -8.40 -14.89
C TRP A 176 -18.25 -7.13 -15.48
N VAL A 177 -18.77 -5.96 -15.11
CA VAL A 177 -18.33 -4.65 -15.62
C VAL A 177 -17.35 -3.94 -14.67
N MET A 178 -17.01 -4.57 -13.54
CA MET A 178 -15.98 -4.06 -12.63
C MET A 178 -14.57 -4.22 -13.25
N PRO A 179 -13.55 -3.45 -12.80
CA PRO A 179 -12.22 -3.50 -13.40
C PRO A 179 -11.51 -4.85 -13.30
N TRP A 180 -11.97 -5.74 -12.41
CA TRP A 180 -11.49 -7.11 -12.22
C TRP A 180 -12.42 -8.16 -12.84
N GLY A 181 -13.49 -7.73 -13.50
CA GLY A 181 -14.46 -8.62 -14.15
C GLY A 181 -13.84 -9.28 -15.37
N LYS A 182 -14.06 -10.60 -15.52
CA LYS A 182 -13.51 -11.37 -16.66
C LYS A 182 -13.91 -10.79 -18.01
N TYR A 183 -15.14 -10.31 -18.13
CA TYR A 183 -15.65 -9.66 -19.34
C TYR A 183 -14.80 -8.45 -19.74
N VAL A 184 -14.37 -7.66 -18.76
CA VAL A 184 -13.48 -6.51 -18.97
C VAL A 184 -12.08 -6.98 -19.36
N GLU A 185 -11.54 -7.97 -18.67
CA GLU A 185 -10.22 -8.50 -19.02
C GLU A 185 -10.15 -9.05 -20.45
N GLU A 186 -11.17 -9.79 -20.88
CA GLU A 186 -11.26 -10.39 -22.21
C GLU A 186 -11.47 -9.31 -23.29
N GLY A 187 -12.45 -8.42 -23.10
CA GLY A 187 -12.76 -7.37 -24.08
C GLY A 187 -11.64 -6.36 -24.31
N PHE A 188 -10.87 -6.02 -23.26
CA PHE A 188 -9.75 -5.08 -23.39
C PHE A 188 -8.48 -5.70 -23.96
N LYS A 189 -8.23 -7.01 -23.74
CA LYS A 189 -7.14 -7.73 -24.40
C LYS A 189 -7.31 -7.75 -25.92
N GLU A 190 -8.54 -7.87 -26.42
CA GLU A 190 -8.83 -7.82 -27.85
C GLU A 190 -8.61 -6.44 -28.49
N ILE A 191 -8.87 -5.35 -27.74
CA ILE A 191 -8.63 -3.98 -28.20
C ILE A 191 -7.13 -3.68 -28.25
N ALA A 192 -6.39 -4.10 -27.22
CA ALA A 192 -4.93 -3.96 -27.17
C ALA A 192 -4.25 -4.70 -28.34
N ALA A 193 -4.66 -5.94 -28.63
CA ALA A 193 -4.11 -6.75 -29.72
C ALA A 193 -4.41 -6.21 -31.14
N LYS A 194 -5.37 -5.29 -31.30
CA LYS A 194 -5.72 -4.66 -32.59
C LYS A 194 -5.02 -3.32 -32.83
N THR A 195 -4.31 -2.81 -31.81
CA THR A 195 -3.68 -1.48 -31.84
C THR A 195 -2.14 -1.57 -31.95
N GLU A 196 -1.58 -2.78 -31.98
CA GLU A 196 -0.20 -3.11 -32.35
C GLU A 196 -0.11 -3.56 -33.82
#